data_AF-A0A660YR66-F1
#
_entry.id   AF-A0A660YR66-F1
#
_cell.length_a   1.000
_cell.length_b   1.000
_cell.length_c   1.000
_cell.angle_alpha   90.00
_cell.angle_beta   90.00
_cell.angle_gamma   90.00
#
_symmetry.space_group_name_H-M   'P 1'
#
loop_
_entity.id
_entity.type
_entity.pdbx_description
1 polymer ?
#
loop_
_entity_poly.entity_id
_entity_poly.type
_entity_poly.pdbx_seq_one_letter_code
_entity_poly.pdbx_strand_id
1 'polypeptide(L)'
;MYIVTRQLQWPDNTAVVEISEGGLDYTNPDALAAKYPGEFEEFSDPVEAVETAIEICKSWQNDGRKDASLGIGCTNGLTIPFDTCTFEDARKWAERIYKKLKKCSTCGKIIEDMEEWYAAGIYTSDDFYPFNDNCKYCSEHCAEKACIFQKEEGV
;
A
#
# COMPACT_ATOMS: atom_id res chain seq x y z
N MET A 1 2.46 -1.38 -2.45
CA MET A 1 2.09 -2.25 -1.33
C MET A 1 3.27 -2.36 -0.38
N TYR A 2 2.98 -2.40 0.91
CA TYR A 2 3.95 -2.48 2.00
C TYR A 2 3.50 -3.57 2.97
N ILE A 3 4.44 -4.26 3.59
CA ILE A 3 4.15 -5.21 4.66
C ILE A 3 5.06 -4.89 5.85
N VAL A 4 4.54 -5.07 7.05
CA VAL A 4 5.28 -4.83 8.29
C VAL A 4 5.59 -6.16 8.96
N THR A 5 6.86 -6.42 9.25
CA THR A 5 7.30 -7.64 9.93
C THR A 5 8.35 -7.35 10.98
N ARG A 6 8.42 -8.21 12.00
CA ARG A 6 9.57 -8.22 12.92
C ARG A 6 10.60 -9.22 12.44
N GLN A 7 11.86 -8.84 12.57
CA GLN A 7 12.99 -9.53 11.96
C GLN A 7 14.16 -9.57 12.96
N LEU A 8 14.96 -10.63 12.86
CA LEU A 8 16.26 -10.74 13.52
C LEU A 8 17.30 -10.88 12.42
N GLN A 9 17.65 -9.74 11.82
CA GLN A 9 18.35 -9.69 10.54
C GLN A 9 19.65 -10.47 10.57
N TRP A 10 19.81 -11.40 9.63
CA TRP A 10 21.06 -12.14 9.43
C TRP A 10 22.08 -11.25 8.70
N PRO A 11 23.38 -11.25 9.08
CA PRO A 11 24.03 -12.15 10.03
C PRO A 11 24.08 -11.65 11.48
N ASP A 12 23.74 -10.39 11.73
CA ASP A 12 24.10 -9.72 12.98
C ASP A 12 23.06 -9.90 14.11
N ASN A 13 21.93 -10.56 13.82
CA ASN A 13 20.82 -10.80 14.74
C ASN A 13 20.21 -9.47 15.26
N THR A 14 20.27 -8.42 14.43
CA THR A 14 19.75 -7.09 14.72
C THR A 14 18.22 -7.12 14.75
N ALA A 15 17.62 -6.65 15.85
CA ALA A 15 16.16 -6.55 15.93
C ALA A 15 15.65 -5.36 15.12
N VAL A 16 14.93 -5.68 14.05
CA VAL A 16 14.35 -4.68 13.16
C VAL A 16 12.87 -4.96 12.96
N VAL A 17 12.06 -3.92 13.05
CA VAL A 17 10.72 -3.92 12.47
C VAL A 17 10.85 -3.41 11.05
N GLU A 18 10.75 -4.33 10.09
CA GLU A 18 10.91 -4.05 8.67
C GLU A 18 9.60 -3.59 8.05
N ILE A 19 9.69 -2.54 7.24
CA ILE A 19 8.69 -2.16 6.26
C ILE A 19 9.24 -2.54 4.90
N SER A 20 8.69 -3.59 4.30
CA SER A 20 9.14 -4.10 3.00
C SER A 20 8.29 -3.53 1.87
N GLU A 21 8.92 -2.78 0.96
CA GLU A 21 8.29 -2.26 -0.24
C GLU A 21 8.12 -3.37 -1.27
N GLY A 22 6.88 -3.55 -1.75
CA GLY A 22 6.51 -4.58 -2.72
C GLY A 22 5.88 -5.83 -2.09
N GLY A 23 5.64 -5.83 -0.78
CA GLY A 23 4.90 -6.90 -0.09
C GLY A 23 5.76 -8.05 0.40
N LEU A 24 5.12 -9.20 0.66
CA LEU A 24 5.73 -10.36 1.31
C LEU A 24 6.95 -10.91 0.54
N ASP A 25 6.89 -10.89 -0.80
CA ASP A 25 7.97 -11.38 -1.68
C ASP A 25 9.30 -10.63 -1.50
N TYR A 26 9.25 -9.41 -0.95
CA TYR A 26 10.42 -8.58 -0.71
C TYR A 26 10.76 -8.40 0.77
N THR A 27 10.23 -9.28 1.61
CA THR A 27 10.56 -9.36 3.03
C THR A 27 11.80 -10.24 3.24
N ASN A 28 12.63 -9.93 4.23
CA ASN A 28 13.74 -10.82 4.58
C ASN A 28 13.22 -12.15 5.18
N PRO A 29 13.96 -13.26 5.00
CA PRO A 29 13.51 -14.60 5.39
C PRO A 29 13.51 -14.86 6.91
N ASP A 30 14.09 -13.97 7.71
CA ASP A 30 14.18 -14.08 9.18
C ASP A 30 12.96 -13.51 9.92
N ALA A 31 11.82 -13.44 9.22
CA ALA A 31 10.57 -12.94 9.76
C ALA A 31 10.14 -13.78 10.97
N LEU A 32 9.96 -13.11 12.11
CA LEU A 32 9.41 -13.73 13.31
C LEU A 32 7.91 -13.93 13.12
N ALA A 33 7.37 -14.99 13.74
CA ALA A 33 5.93 -15.22 13.76
C ALA A 33 5.16 -14.00 14.29
N ALA A 34 4.00 -13.74 13.68
CA ALA A 34 3.11 -12.65 14.04
C ALA A 34 2.79 -12.64 15.54
N LYS A 35 2.94 -11.47 16.18
CA LYS A 35 2.68 -11.28 17.61
C LYS A 35 1.87 -10.02 17.91
N TYR A 36 2.10 -8.95 17.17
CA TYR A 36 1.43 -7.67 17.37
C TYR A 36 0.43 -7.40 16.23
N PRO A 37 -0.65 -6.64 16.47
CA PRO A 37 -1.58 -6.23 15.42
C PRO A 37 -0.87 -5.51 14.27
N GLY A 38 -1.28 -5.74 13.03
CA GLY A 38 -0.66 -5.16 11.84
C GLY A 38 0.57 -5.90 11.30
N GLU A 39 1.09 -6.92 12.00
CA GLU A 39 2.16 -7.77 11.44
C GLU A 39 1.64 -8.68 10.34
N PHE A 40 2.40 -8.77 9.25
CA PHE A 40 2.04 -9.52 8.04
C PHE A 40 0.76 -9.02 7.33
N GLU A 41 0.24 -7.85 7.72
CA GLU A 41 -0.83 -7.18 6.99
C GLU A 41 -0.26 -6.35 5.84
N GLU A 42 -1.00 -6.29 4.73
CA GLU A 42 -0.62 -5.51 3.56
C GLU A 42 -1.24 -4.10 3.63
N PHE A 43 -0.40 -3.11 3.41
CA PHE A 43 -0.74 -1.71 3.45
C PHE A 43 -0.53 -1.06 2.08
N SER A 44 -1.53 -0.30 1.64
CA SER A 44 -1.44 0.51 0.43
C SER A 44 -0.93 1.93 0.73
N ASP A 45 -1.23 2.42 1.93
CA ASP A 45 -0.76 3.71 2.43
C ASP A 45 0.58 3.55 3.17
N PRO A 46 1.69 4.13 2.68
CA PRO A 46 2.97 4.08 3.38
C PRO A 46 2.95 4.78 4.74
N VAL A 47 2.03 5.74 4.96
CA VAL A 47 1.88 6.41 6.26
C VAL A 47 1.30 5.44 7.28
N GLU A 48 0.27 4.69 6.90
CA GLU A 48 -0.34 3.67 7.75
C GLU A 48 0.66 2.54 8.08
N ALA A 49 1.43 2.09 7.09
CA ALA A 49 2.49 1.11 7.30
C ALA A 49 3.54 1.60 8.31
N VAL A 50 3.98 2.87 8.21
CA VAL A 50 4.96 3.45 9.13
C VAL A 50 4.43 3.58 10.55
N GLU A 51 3.21 4.09 10.74
CA GLU A 51 2.67 4.23 12.10
C GLU A 51 2.45 2.85 12.75
N THR A 52 1.97 1.87 11.99
CA THR A 52 1.86 0.47 12.43
C THR A 52 3.22 -0.08 12.87
N ALA A 53 4.26 0.11 12.05
CA ALA A 53 5.61 -0.33 12.37
C ALA A 53 6.18 0.37 13.63
N ILE A 54 5.90 1.66 13.81
CA ILE A 54 6.29 2.41 15.02
C ILE A 54 5.61 1.83 16.27
N GLU A 55 4.33 1.51 16.20
CA GLU A 55 3.58 0.92 17.32
C GLU A 55 4.11 -0.47 17.69
N ILE A 56 4.38 -1.30 16.69
CA ILE A 56 5.01 -2.61 16.86
C ILE A 56 6.41 -2.46 17.48
N CYS A 57 7.23 -1.55 16.96
CA CYS A 57 8.58 -1.32 17.47
C CYS A 57 8.58 -0.91 18.94
N LYS A 58 7.70 0.03 19.32
CA LYS A 58 7.53 0.44 20.73
C LYS A 58 7.04 -0.70 21.62
N SER A 59 6.08 -1.49 21.14
CA SER A 59 5.55 -2.64 21.87
C SER A 59 6.64 -3.70 22.09
N TRP A 60 7.45 -3.97 21.08
CA TRP A 60 8.55 -4.91 21.17
C TRP A 60 9.68 -4.44 22.09
N GLN A 61 9.97 -3.15 22.07
CA GLN A 61 10.85 -2.52 23.06
C GLN A 61 10.30 -2.66 24.48
N ASN A 62 8.99 -2.49 24.69
CA ASN A 62 8.36 -2.67 25.99
C ASN A 62 8.44 -4.12 26.49
N ASP A 63 8.34 -5.09 25.58
CA ASP A 63 8.45 -6.53 25.86
C ASP A 63 9.88 -7.03 26.08
N GLY A 64 10.88 -6.15 25.99
CA GLY A 64 12.25 -6.42 26.42
C GLY A 64 13.33 -6.30 25.34
N ARG A 65 12.98 -6.16 24.05
CA ARG A 65 13.95 -5.87 22.98
C ARG A 65 14.22 -4.38 22.86
N LYS A 66 14.95 -3.83 23.85
CA LYS A 66 15.29 -2.40 23.92
C LYS A 66 16.13 -1.90 22.74
N ASP A 67 16.78 -2.83 22.04
CA ASP A 67 17.58 -2.62 20.84
C ASP A 67 16.75 -2.60 19.54
N ALA A 68 15.45 -2.92 19.58
CA ALA A 68 14.62 -2.95 18.39
C ALA A 68 14.52 -1.57 17.73
N SER A 69 14.61 -1.54 16.41
CA SER A 69 14.59 -0.32 15.59
C SER A 69 13.74 -0.54 14.32
N LEU A 70 13.51 0.52 13.54
CA LEU A 70 12.81 0.42 12.26
C LEU A 70 13.79 0.30 11.11
N GLY A 71 13.46 -0.50 10.10
CA GLY A 71 14.16 -0.55 8.81
C GLY A 71 13.15 -0.47 7.67
N ILE A 72 13.51 0.20 6.58
CA ILE A 72 12.65 0.37 5.41
C ILE A 72 13.46 -0.01 4.18
N GLY A 73 12.91 -0.87 3.32
CA GLY A 73 13.62 -1.30 2.14
C GLY A 73 12.83 -2.27 1.27
N CYS A 74 13.51 -2.80 0.27
CA CYS A 74 13.00 -3.84 -0.63
C CYS A 74 14.16 -4.76 -0.95
N THR A 75 14.03 -6.04 -0.62
CA THR A 75 15.12 -6.99 -0.84
C THR A 75 15.39 -7.27 -2.32
N ASN A 76 14.44 -6.95 -3.21
CA ASN A 76 14.47 -7.34 -4.62
C ASN A 76 14.68 -8.85 -4.83
N GLY A 77 14.21 -9.69 -3.91
CA GLY A 77 14.36 -11.15 -3.96
C GLY A 77 15.72 -11.67 -3.46
N LEU A 78 16.51 -10.81 -2.81
CA LEU A 78 17.77 -11.16 -2.17
C LEU A 78 17.61 -11.27 -0.64
N THR A 79 18.64 -11.71 0.07
CA THR A 79 18.69 -11.64 1.54
C THR A 79 19.63 -10.50 1.92
N ILE A 80 19.07 -9.34 2.24
CA ILE A 80 19.83 -8.11 2.50
C ILE A 80 19.24 -7.41 3.74
N PRO A 81 20.02 -7.26 4.82
CA PRO A 81 19.62 -6.48 6.00
C PRO A 81 19.21 -5.06 5.62
N PHE A 82 18.12 -4.58 6.21
CA PHE A 82 17.72 -3.18 6.04
C PHE A 82 18.44 -2.31 7.06
N ASP A 83 19.00 -1.20 6.58
CA ASP A 83 19.56 -0.17 7.44
C ASP A 83 18.48 0.39 8.35
N THR A 84 18.86 0.58 9.61
CA THR A 84 17.96 1.12 10.62
C THR A 84 17.76 2.63 10.43
N CYS A 85 16.58 3.12 10.76
CA CYS A 85 16.22 4.53 10.66
C CYS A 85 15.47 5.02 11.90
N THR A 86 15.44 6.33 12.09
CA THR A 86 14.65 6.94 13.17
C THR A 86 13.17 6.98 12.81
N PHE A 87 12.29 7.08 13.81
CA PHE A 87 10.85 7.24 13.57
C PHE A 87 10.52 8.52 12.79
N GLU A 88 11.32 9.57 12.97
CA GLU A 88 11.16 10.82 12.23
C GLU A 88 11.52 10.64 10.74
N ASP A 89 12.62 9.93 10.46
CA ASP A 89 13.03 9.65 9.09
C ASP A 89 12.05 8.73 8.38
N ALA A 90 11.51 7.73 9.08
CA ALA A 90 10.46 6.85 8.57
C ALA A 90 9.20 7.65 8.16
N ARG A 91 8.74 8.58 9.01
CA ARG A 91 7.60 9.46 8.69
C ARG A 91 7.88 10.36 7.50
N LYS A 92 9.06 10.99 7.46
CA LYS A 92 9.47 11.82 6.30
C LYS A 92 9.54 11.02 5.01
N TRP A 93 10.02 9.78 5.08
CA TRP A 93 10.01 8.85 3.95
C TRP A 93 8.56 8.59 3.51
N ALA A 94 7.66 8.19 4.43
CA ALA A 94 6.28 7.88 4.10
C ALA A 94 5.55 9.07 3.49
N GLU A 95 5.68 10.27 4.05
CA GLU A 95 5.09 11.48 3.50
C GLU A 95 5.56 11.77 2.07
N ARG A 96 6.87 11.57 1.81
CA ARG A 96 7.45 11.77 0.49
C ARG A 96 6.92 10.76 -0.52
N ILE A 97 6.76 9.50 -0.13
CA ILE A 97 6.20 8.46 -1.00
C ILE A 97 4.71 8.71 -1.22
N TYR A 98 3.95 8.98 -0.15
CA TYR A 98 2.52 9.30 -0.21
C TYR A 98 2.21 10.45 -1.16
N LYS A 99 3.05 11.50 -1.21
CA LYS A 99 2.90 12.63 -2.16
C LYS A 99 3.05 12.22 -3.63
N LYS A 100 3.79 11.15 -3.92
CA LYS A 100 4.01 10.64 -5.29
C LYS A 100 2.92 9.67 -5.75
N LEU A 101 2.15 9.10 -4.83
CA LEU A 101 1.09 8.17 -5.17
C LEU A 101 -0.03 8.86 -5.96
N LYS A 102 -0.49 8.19 -7.01
CA LYS A 102 -1.68 8.61 -7.76
C LYS A 102 -2.90 8.45 -6.85
N LYS A 103 -3.73 9.48 -6.80
CA LYS A 103 -4.95 9.50 -5.98
C LYS A 103 -6.14 9.81 -6.85
N CYS A 104 -7.28 9.24 -6.52
CA CYS A 104 -8.53 9.55 -7.19
C CYS A 104 -8.87 11.02 -6.95
N SER A 105 -9.07 11.78 -8.02
CA SER A 105 -9.46 13.19 -7.94
C SER A 105 -10.81 13.43 -7.27
N THR A 106 -11.66 12.40 -7.19
CA THR A 106 -13.01 12.49 -6.61
C THR A 106 -13.02 12.13 -5.13
N CYS A 107 -12.47 10.97 -4.75
CA CYS A 107 -12.55 10.47 -3.37
C CYS A 107 -11.23 10.51 -2.60
N GLY A 108 -10.12 10.92 -3.23
CA GLY A 108 -8.81 11.03 -2.58
C GLY A 108 -8.10 9.70 -2.29
N LYS A 109 -8.76 8.56 -2.49
CA LYS A 109 -8.18 7.22 -2.30
C LYS A 109 -6.96 7.02 -3.19
N ILE A 110 -5.96 6.31 -2.67
CA ILE A 110 -4.79 5.86 -3.44
C ILE A 110 -5.29 4.95 -4.57
N ILE A 111 -4.79 5.19 -5.77
CA ILE A 111 -5.05 4.36 -6.93
C ILE A 111 -3.97 3.28 -6.97
N GLU A 112 -4.36 2.06 -6.67
CA GLU A 112 -3.53 0.87 -6.83
C GLU A 112 -3.56 0.40 -8.29
N ASP A 113 -2.54 -0.37 -8.71
CA ASP A 113 -2.59 -1.11 -9.97
C ASP A 113 -3.59 -2.27 -9.81
N MET A 114 -4.88 -1.93 -9.83
CA MET A 114 -5.95 -2.91 -9.70
C MET A 114 -5.99 -3.79 -10.95
N GLU A 115 -6.21 -5.10 -10.76
CA GLU A 115 -6.38 -6.05 -11.86
C GLU A 115 -7.67 -5.77 -12.64
N GLU A 116 -8.70 -5.29 -11.96
CA GLU A 116 -10.02 -5.00 -12.53
C GLU A 116 -10.31 -3.50 -12.58
N TRP A 117 -10.80 -3.06 -13.74
CA TRP A 117 -11.24 -1.69 -13.98
C TRP A 117 -12.59 -1.69 -14.68
N TYR A 118 -13.43 -0.74 -14.30
CA TYR A 118 -14.72 -0.51 -14.93
C TYR A 118 -14.60 0.60 -15.97
N ALA A 119 -15.37 0.53 -17.06
CA ALA A 119 -15.39 1.56 -18.09
C ALA A 119 -16.73 2.31 -18.06
N ALA A 120 -16.68 3.63 -18.27
CA ALA A 120 -17.89 4.42 -18.52
C ALA A 120 -18.18 4.51 -20.02
N GLY A 121 -19.45 4.73 -20.36
CA GLY A 121 -19.89 4.78 -21.75
C GLY A 121 -21.15 5.59 -21.95
N ILE A 122 -21.62 5.59 -23.18
CA ILE A 122 -22.91 6.13 -23.59
C ILE A 122 -23.88 4.97 -23.70
N TYR A 123 -25.00 5.07 -22.99
CA TYR A 123 -26.16 4.22 -23.25
C TYR A 123 -27.08 4.93 -24.25
N THR A 124 -27.26 4.31 -25.42
CA THR A 124 -28.43 4.54 -26.27
C THR A 124 -29.52 3.54 -25.87
N SER A 125 -30.74 3.71 -26.37
CA SER A 125 -31.95 2.95 -25.95
C SER A 125 -31.73 1.45 -25.75
N ASP A 126 -30.88 0.81 -26.57
CA ASP A 126 -30.63 -0.63 -26.52
C ASP A 126 -29.12 -1.03 -26.49
N ASP A 127 -28.18 -0.09 -26.63
CA ASP A 127 -26.74 -0.40 -26.80
C ASP A 127 -25.83 0.46 -25.89
N PHE A 128 -24.74 -0.16 -25.42
CA PHE A 128 -23.67 0.52 -24.67
C PHE A 128 -22.44 0.75 -25.56
N TYR A 129 -21.98 2.00 -25.62
CA TYR A 129 -20.76 2.38 -26.32
C TYR A 129 -19.72 2.92 -25.35
N PRO A 130 -18.53 2.31 -25.21
CA PRO A 130 -17.48 2.83 -24.34
C PRO A 130 -17.04 4.22 -24.82
N PHE A 131 -17.02 5.20 -23.91
CA PHE A 131 -16.83 6.61 -24.26
C PHE A 131 -15.36 6.97 -24.51
N ASN A 132 -14.43 6.14 -24.02
CA ASN A 132 -12.98 6.26 -24.20
C ASN A 132 -12.29 5.07 -23.48
N ASP A 133 -11.47 4.29 -24.18
CA ASP A 133 -10.72 3.14 -23.61
C ASP A 133 -9.74 3.53 -22.48
N ASN A 134 -9.46 4.83 -22.31
CA ASN A 134 -8.58 5.36 -21.26
C ASN A 134 -9.33 5.77 -19.97
N CYS A 135 -10.66 5.73 -19.95
CA CYS A 135 -11.44 6.07 -18.76
C CYS A 135 -11.72 4.81 -17.92
N LYS A 136 -10.83 4.56 -16.95
CA LYS A 136 -10.93 3.44 -16.01
C LYS A 136 -11.43 3.91 -14.65
N TYR A 137 -12.37 3.18 -14.06
CA TYR A 137 -13.03 3.50 -12.80
C TYR A 137 -12.85 2.36 -11.80
N CYS A 138 -12.82 2.70 -10.51
CA CYS A 138 -12.54 1.73 -9.44
C CYS A 138 -13.76 0.91 -8.97
N SER A 139 -14.95 1.22 -9.47
CA SER A 139 -16.19 0.48 -9.18
C SER A 139 -17.24 0.75 -10.25
N GLU A 140 -18.23 -0.15 -10.37
CA GLU A 140 -19.41 0.04 -11.21
C GLU A 140 -20.11 1.37 -10.90
N HIS A 141 -20.31 1.68 -9.62
CA HIS A 141 -20.94 2.95 -9.20
C HIS A 141 -20.18 4.20 -9.69
N CYS A 142 -18.85 4.15 -9.67
CA CYS A 142 -18.03 5.23 -10.21
C CYS A 142 -18.14 5.34 -11.73
N ALA A 143 -18.24 4.20 -12.43
CA ALA A 143 -18.44 4.17 -13.88
C ALA A 143 -19.84 4.66 -14.28
N GLU A 144 -20.90 4.18 -13.60
CA GLU A 144 -22.29 4.58 -13.85
C GLU A 144 -22.51 6.08 -13.67
N LYS A 145 -21.93 6.69 -12.62
CA LYS A 145 -21.98 8.14 -12.42
C LYS A 145 -21.37 8.94 -13.57
N ALA A 146 -20.40 8.35 -14.26
CA ALA A 146 -19.75 8.97 -15.41
C ALA A 146 -20.41 8.58 -16.75
N CYS A 147 -21.34 7.63 -16.77
CA CYS A 147 -22.09 7.26 -17.96
C CYS A 147 -23.06 8.38 -18.39
N ILE A 148 -23.21 8.56 -19.69
CA ILE A 148 -24.15 9.51 -20.29
C ILE A 148 -25.33 8.73 -20.86
N PHE A 149 -26.54 9.14 -20.52
CA PHE A 149 -27.78 8.57 -21.06
C PHE A 149 -28.33 9.51 -22.13
N GLN A 150 -28.29 9.09 -23.39
CA GLN A 150 -28.97 9.81 -24.47
C GLN A 150 -30.37 9.22 -24.65
N LYS A 151 -31.40 10.05 -24.49
CA LYS A 151 -32.73 9.72 -24.99
C LYS A 151 -32.75 10.07 -26.48
N GLU A 152 -33.28 9.16 -27.30
CA GLU A 152 -33.70 9.55 -28.65
C GLU A 152 -34.73 10.67 -28.51
N GLU A 153 -34.35 11.90 -28.87
CA GLU A 153 -35.34 12.94 -29.08
C GLU A 153 -36.13 12.55 -30.33
N GLY A 154 -37.27 11.88 -30.10
CA GLY A 154 -38.28 11.69 -31.12
C GLY A 154 -38.90 13.03 -31.47
N VAL A 155 -38.43 13.65 -32.56
CA VAL A 155 -39.16 14.67 -33.33
C VAL A 155 -39.05 14.34 -34.81
#